data_AF-A0A2E4WHW6-F1
#
_entry.id   AF-A0A2E4WHW6-F1
#
_cell.length_a   1.000
_cell.length_b   1.000
_cell.length_c   1.000
_cell.angle_alpha   90.00
_cell.angle_beta   90.00
_cell.angle_gamma   90.00
#
_symmetry.space_group_name_H-M   'P 1'
#
loop_
_entity.id
_entity.type
_entity.pdbx_description
1 polymer ?
#
loop_
_entity_poly.entity_id
_entity_poly.type
_entity_poly.pdbx_seq_one_letter_code
_entity_poly.pdbx_strand_id
1 'polypeptide(L)'
;MIFIKITSLYKTFFNRYLFSLVILSSSGNFYSCDEKPPMVRTFEHNLNNEDALREAQLVFESLGYKISTFDEIDNSFTTQLRVINRLFRPIYYTIFVSAQDRLTIVVYSEVRTFKRASGADIGSNNNQIMQDASNNLGDKFQAVIFNPIIKAIESKGFAKWDRKEDSILDDLLIESSREANLWLENEKYNKIKKRYESQRINDIKILEMEQDYLRLRAILEAENNIDFWGNSDTGRSLVGISKIINSYKDNFDQIFKNSLNSIRHYYGNCHIQLIIRPDGTIEDIDILINSSSRTPDIELRDALKSTLKAINFMKGENYIRLEQLIDFRGSYNNLKVKYSNLKLTGLFTENPISDKDVFADTLFKIKKYNKQVIQLKN
;
A
#
# COMPACT_ATOMS: atom_id res chain seq x y z
N MET A 1 42.09 -40.19 79.32
CA MET A 1 41.73 -41.46 78.66
C MET A 1 40.52 -41.16 77.80
N ILE A 2 40.57 -41.08 76.48
CA ILE A 2 41.04 -42.08 75.52
C ILE A 2 41.37 -41.33 74.22
N PHE A 3 42.64 -41.39 73.85
CA PHE A 3 43.10 -41.44 72.45
C PHE A 3 42.26 -42.45 71.68
N ILE A 4 41.87 -42.17 70.44
CA ILE A 4 41.97 -43.07 69.27
C ILE A 4 41.39 -42.30 68.07
N LYS A 5 42.26 -41.74 67.23
CA LYS A 5 42.82 -42.34 66.01
C LYS A 5 41.81 -42.42 64.87
N ILE A 6 41.92 -41.42 64.01
CA ILE A 6 41.75 -41.53 62.57
C ILE A 6 42.33 -42.86 62.10
N THR A 7 41.49 -43.77 61.64
CA THR A 7 41.85 -44.76 60.62
C THR A 7 40.57 -45.35 60.03
N SER A 8 40.52 -45.38 58.69
CA SER A 8 39.62 -46.21 57.87
C SER A 8 38.16 -45.76 57.72
N LEU A 9 37.90 -44.67 56.97
CA LEU A 9 36.68 -44.60 56.12
C LEU A 9 36.76 -43.53 55.00
N TYR A 10 37.97 -43.16 54.57
CA TYR A 10 38.21 -42.17 53.50
C TYR A 10 38.22 -42.76 52.08
N LYS A 11 37.60 -43.93 51.83
CA LYS A 11 37.63 -44.53 50.48
C LYS A 11 36.30 -45.00 49.90
N THR A 12 35.18 -44.82 50.60
CA THR A 12 33.89 -45.36 50.13
C THR A 12 32.72 -44.37 50.13
N PHE A 13 32.86 -43.17 50.70
CA PHE A 13 31.77 -42.18 50.71
C PHE A 13 31.84 -41.08 49.63
N PHE A 14 32.95 -40.96 48.89
CA PHE A 14 33.07 -39.97 47.81
C PHE A 14 32.45 -40.43 46.48
N ASN A 15 31.98 -41.69 46.38
CA ASN A 15 31.62 -42.31 45.10
C ASN A 15 30.12 -42.48 44.86
N ARG A 16 29.25 -41.88 45.69
CA ARG A 16 27.79 -42.03 45.53
C ARG A 16 26.98 -40.73 45.40
N TYR A 17 27.57 -39.56 45.60
CA TYR A 17 26.90 -38.27 45.39
C TYR A 17 27.50 -37.41 44.27
N LEU A 18 28.55 -37.88 43.59
CA LEU A 18 29.11 -37.24 42.39
C LEU A 18 28.40 -37.69 41.10
N PHE A 19 27.53 -38.71 41.18
CA PHE A 19 26.82 -39.29 40.03
C PHE A 19 25.40 -38.75 39.80
N SER A 20 24.86 -37.89 40.67
CA SER A 20 23.53 -37.29 40.49
C SER A 20 23.54 -35.79 40.24
N LEU A 21 24.71 -35.15 40.12
CA LEU A 21 24.83 -33.72 39.80
C LEU A 21 25.57 -33.43 38.47
N VAL A 22 25.69 -34.45 37.61
CA VAL A 22 26.25 -34.33 36.25
C VAL A 22 25.19 -34.60 35.16
N ILE A 23 23.93 -34.85 35.53
CA ILE A 23 22.87 -35.24 34.58
C ILE A 23 22.09 -34.04 33.98
N LEU A 24 22.50 -32.79 34.22
CA LEU A 24 21.79 -31.60 33.69
C LEU A 24 22.67 -30.62 32.89
N SER A 25 23.73 -31.09 32.22
CA SER A 25 24.53 -30.25 31.31
C SER A 25 25.19 -31.00 30.15
N SER A 26 24.51 -32.02 29.60
CA SER A 26 24.93 -32.65 28.33
C SER A 26 23.76 -32.89 27.39
N SER A 27 22.82 -31.94 27.31
CA SER A 27 21.98 -31.74 26.14
C SER A 27 22.76 -30.89 25.14
N GLY A 28 23.47 -31.54 24.22
CA GLY A 28 24.25 -30.82 23.21
C GLY A 28 25.40 -31.59 22.58
N ASN A 29 25.32 -32.91 22.42
CA ASN A 29 26.10 -33.56 21.37
C ASN A 29 25.41 -33.22 20.05
N PHE A 30 25.66 -31.99 19.59
CA PHE A 30 25.57 -31.63 18.20
C PHE A 30 26.32 -32.68 17.40
N TYR A 31 25.67 -33.16 16.34
CA TYR A 31 26.33 -33.87 15.27
C TYR A 31 27.43 -32.97 14.72
N SER A 32 28.64 -33.11 15.25
CA SER A 32 29.84 -32.63 14.57
C SER A 32 30.14 -33.62 13.44
N CYS A 33 29.33 -33.54 12.38
CA CYS A 33 29.79 -33.95 11.05
C CYS A 33 30.80 -32.88 10.61
N ASP A 34 31.98 -32.93 11.22
CA ASP A 34 33.12 -32.04 11.00
C ASP A 34 33.97 -32.47 9.79
N GLU A 35 33.36 -33.16 8.83
CA GLU A 35 33.96 -33.41 7.53
C GLU A 35 33.46 -32.31 6.59
N LYS A 36 34.42 -31.60 5.97
CA LYS A 36 34.15 -30.67 4.86
C LYS A 36 33.12 -31.34 3.95
N PRO A 37 32.03 -30.66 3.53
CA PRO A 37 31.09 -31.27 2.61
C PRO A 37 31.90 -31.86 1.45
N PRO A 38 31.88 -33.20 1.27
CA PRO A 38 32.69 -33.83 0.24
C PRO A 38 32.29 -33.16 -1.06
N MET A 39 33.28 -32.72 -1.84
CA MET A 39 33.07 -32.11 -3.15
C MET A 39 32.58 -30.64 -3.20
N VAL A 40 32.70 -29.84 -2.13
CA VAL A 40 32.45 -28.38 -2.18
C VAL A 40 33.65 -27.56 -1.67
N ARG A 41 34.03 -26.49 -2.39
CA ARG A 41 35.03 -25.50 -1.96
C ARG A 41 34.52 -24.08 -2.20
N THR A 42 34.75 -23.20 -1.23
CA THR A 42 34.28 -21.81 -1.27
C THR A 42 35.47 -20.86 -1.13
N PHE A 43 35.42 -19.76 -1.88
CA PHE A 43 36.47 -18.75 -1.92
C PHE A 43 35.85 -17.36 -1.79
N GLU A 44 36.53 -16.48 -1.06
CA GLU A 44 36.21 -15.07 -0.98
C GLU A 44 36.83 -14.31 -2.14
N HIS A 45 36.09 -13.31 -2.62
CA HIS A 45 36.55 -12.38 -3.63
C HIS A 45 36.11 -10.96 -3.31
N ASN A 46 36.93 -10.00 -3.70
CA ASN A 46 36.62 -8.57 -3.60
C ASN A 46 36.06 -7.99 -4.91
N LEU A 47 35.77 -8.86 -5.88
CA LEU A 47 35.24 -8.49 -7.20
C LEU A 47 33.71 -8.54 -7.19
N ASN A 48 33.09 -7.81 -8.12
CA ASN A 48 31.67 -7.98 -8.42
C ASN A 48 31.38 -9.41 -8.90
N ASN A 49 30.17 -9.92 -8.63
CA ASN A 49 29.80 -11.31 -8.89
C ASN A 49 30.01 -11.73 -10.36
N GLU A 50 29.65 -10.84 -11.30
CA GLU A 50 29.85 -11.07 -12.74
C GLU A 50 31.33 -11.18 -13.13
N ASP A 51 32.17 -10.31 -12.57
CA ASP A 51 33.61 -10.29 -12.83
C ASP A 51 34.32 -11.48 -12.19
N ALA A 52 33.89 -11.87 -10.98
CA ALA A 52 34.36 -13.05 -10.28
C ALA A 52 34.03 -14.33 -11.07
N LEU A 53 32.83 -14.42 -11.65
CA LEU A 53 32.42 -15.54 -12.49
C LEU A 53 33.22 -15.62 -13.79
N ARG A 54 33.49 -14.48 -14.44
CA ARG A 54 34.31 -14.41 -15.66
C ARG A 54 35.76 -14.81 -15.42
N GLU A 55 36.37 -14.33 -14.34
CA GLU A 55 37.73 -14.74 -13.96
C GLU A 55 37.79 -16.23 -13.63
N ALA A 56 36.78 -16.75 -12.92
CA ALA A 56 36.66 -18.19 -12.70
C ALA A 56 36.55 -18.96 -14.02
N GLN A 57 35.72 -18.51 -14.96
CA GLN A 57 35.62 -19.11 -16.30
C GLN A 57 36.99 -19.19 -16.99
N LEU A 58 37.74 -18.09 -17.03
CA LEU A 58 39.07 -18.06 -17.66
C LEU A 58 40.04 -19.04 -17.00
N VAL A 59 39.98 -19.16 -15.66
CA VAL A 59 40.77 -20.15 -14.92
C VAL A 59 40.39 -21.57 -15.33
N PHE A 60 39.11 -21.89 -15.40
CA PHE A 60 38.64 -23.21 -15.79
C PHE A 60 39.01 -23.56 -17.24
N GLU A 61 38.88 -22.61 -18.17
CA GLU A 61 39.31 -22.77 -19.56
C GLU A 61 40.83 -22.98 -19.68
N SER A 62 41.64 -22.27 -18.87
CA SER A 62 43.10 -22.45 -18.83
C SER A 62 43.53 -23.83 -18.34
N LEU A 63 42.74 -24.44 -17.44
CA LEU A 63 42.88 -25.82 -16.98
C LEU A 63 42.27 -26.84 -17.98
N GLY A 64 41.85 -26.37 -19.15
CA GLY A 64 41.30 -27.12 -20.28
C GLY A 64 39.85 -27.54 -20.13
N TYR A 65 39.13 -27.10 -19.09
CA TYR A 65 37.72 -27.42 -18.93
C TYR A 65 36.91 -26.72 -20.04
N LYS A 66 35.91 -27.43 -20.58
CA LYS A 66 34.96 -26.86 -21.53
C LYS A 66 33.69 -26.50 -20.78
N ILE A 67 33.21 -25.28 -20.95
CA ILE A 67 31.97 -24.80 -20.31
C ILE A 67 30.77 -25.31 -21.13
N SER A 68 29.77 -25.89 -20.46
CA SER A 68 28.55 -26.40 -21.10
C SER A 68 27.42 -25.38 -21.06
N THR A 69 27.22 -24.74 -19.91
CA THR A 69 26.14 -23.77 -19.67
C THR A 69 26.70 -22.62 -18.86
N PHE A 70 26.39 -21.40 -19.25
CA PHE A 70 26.77 -20.17 -18.56
C PHE A 70 25.49 -19.36 -18.35
N ASP A 71 25.16 -19.07 -17.09
CA ASP A 71 23.98 -18.32 -16.70
C ASP A 71 24.41 -17.01 -16.03
N GLU A 72 24.17 -15.90 -16.74
CA GLU A 72 24.50 -14.54 -16.28
C GLU A 72 23.53 -14.06 -15.20
N ILE A 73 22.29 -14.56 -15.18
CA ILE A 73 21.26 -14.11 -14.23
C ILE A 73 21.53 -14.74 -12.86
N ASP A 74 21.80 -16.05 -12.85
CA ASP A 74 22.08 -16.81 -11.63
C ASP A 74 23.57 -16.77 -11.23
N ASN A 75 24.39 -16.02 -11.98
CA ASN A 75 25.85 -15.93 -11.83
C ASN A 75 26.50 -17.31 -11.64
N SER A 76 26.23 -18.24 -12.55
CA SER A 76 26.75 -19.61 -12.45
C SER A 76 27.13 -20.23 -13.79
N PHE A 77 28.02 -21.20 -13.77
CA PHE A 77 28.33 -22.01 -14.95
C PHE A 77 28.59 -23.47 -14.59
N THR A 78 28.34 -24.35 -15.56
CA THR A 78 28.62 -25.79 -15.47
C THR A 78 29.60 -26.20 -16.54
N THR A 79 30.47 -27.16 -16.25
CA THR A 79 31.41 -27.73 -17.22
C THR A 79 30.82 -28.93 -17.97
N GLN A 80 31.37 -29.25 -19.13
CA GLN A 80 31.11 -30.51 -19.82
C GLN A 80 31.62 -31.71 -19.01
N LEU A 81 30.97 -32.85 -19.19
CA LEU A 81 31.32 -34.11 -18.54
C LEU A 81 32.78 -34.52 -18.85
N ARG A 82 33.58 -34.73 -17.81
CA ARG A 82 34.96 -35.23 -17.91
C ARG A 82 35.08 -36.61 -17.27
N VAL A 83 36.07 -37.37 -17.73
CA VAL A 83 36.30 -38.75 -17.28
C VAL A 83 37.68 -38.89 -16.66
N ILE A 84 37.73 -39.45 -15.44
CA ILE A 84 38.97 -39.95 -14.85
C ILE A 84 39.03 -41.46 -15.11
N ASN A 85 39.95 -41.87 -15.98
CA ASN A 85 40.13 -43.27 -16.33
C ASN A 85 40.83 -44.02 -15.20
N ARG A 86 40.09 -44.90 -14.53
CA ARG A 86 40.66 -45.95 -13.67
C ARG A 86 40.68 -47.27 -14.43
N LEU A 87 41.66 -48.13 -14.16
CA LEU A 87 41.83 -49.44 -14.81
C LEU A 87 40.54 -50.28 -14.98
N PHE A 88 39.53 -50.15 -14.11
CA PHE A 88 38.27 -50.92 -14.21
C PHE A 88 36.97 -50.16 -13.88
N ARG A 89 37.04 -48.86 -13.58
CA ARG A 89 35.87 -48.05 -13.16
C ARG A 89 36.04 -46.57 -13.54
N PRO A 90 35.64 -46.14 -14.75
CA PRO A 90 35.72 -44.73 -15.12
C PRO A 90 34.81 -43.90 -14.20
N ILE A 91 35.33 -42.76 -13.73
CA ILE A 91 34.58 -41.79 -12.93
C ILE A 91 34.24 -40.62 -13.85
N TYR A 92 32.95 -40.39 -14.05
CA TYR A 92 32.46 -39.24 -14.79
C TYR A 92 32.20 -38.11 -13.81
N TYR A 93 32.60 -36.89 -14.13
CA TYR A 93 32.35 -35.75 -13.26
C TYR A 93 32.08 -34.48 -14.05
N THR A 94 31.33 -33.58 -13.44
CA THR A 94 31.15 -32.20 -13.89
C THR A 94 31.33 -31.27 -12.70
N ILE A 95 31.66 -30.01 -12.99
CA ILE A 95 31.88 -28.97 -12.00
C ILE A 95 30.83 -27.88 -12.22
N PHE A 96 30.16 -27.52 -11.14
CA PHE A 96 29.26 -26.38 -11.05
C PHE A 96 29.96 -25.28 -10.26
N VAL A 97 29.92 -24.06 -10.79
CA VAL A 97 30.53 -22.88 -10.17
C VAL A 97 29.46 -21.80 -10.06
N SER A 98 29.34 -21.17 -8.90
CA SER A 98 28.42 -20.05 -8.68
C SER A 98 29.14 -18.93 -7.93
N ALA A 99 28.90 -17.69 -8.36
CA ALA A 99 29.42 -16.47 -7.75
C ALA A 99 28.24 -15.65 -7.20
N GLN A 100 27.98 -15.77 -5.90
CA GLN A 100 27.05 -14.91 -5.17
C GLN A 100 27.88 -14.01 -4.26
N ASP A 101 27.68 -14.06 -2.94
CA ASP A 101 28.55 -13.35 -1.98
C ASP A 101 29.97 -13.95 -1.94
N ARG A 102 30.11 -15.21 -2.37
CA ARG A 102 31.37 -15.96 -2.45
C ARG A 102 31.37 -16.85 -3.70
N LEU A 103 32.56 -17.20 -4.18
CA LEU A 103 32.74 -18.14 -5.27
C LEU A 103 32.67 -19.57 -4.72
N THR A 104 31.63 -20.30 -5.08
CA THR A 104 31.41 -21.69 -4.64
C THR A 104 31.60 -22.66 -5.81
N ILE A 105 32.43 -23.67 -5.60
CA ILE A 105 32.76 -24.71 -6.57
C ILE A 105 32.29 -26.05 -6.03
N VAL A 106 31.38 -26.69 -6.77
CA VAL A 106 30.77 -27.97 -6.46
C VAL A 106 31.15 -28.98 -7.53
N VAL A 107 31.65 -30.15 -7.12
CA VAL A 107 31.96 -31.26 -8.04
C VAL A 107 30.85 -32.30 -7.93
N TYR A 108 30.20 -32.59 -9.06
CA TYR A 108 29.25 -33.69 -9.18
C TYR A 108 29.93 -34.87 -9.85
N SER A 109 29.81 -36.08 -9.28
CA SER A 109 30.43 -37.29 -9.83
C SER A 109 29.47 -38.47 -9.96
N GLU A 110 29.63 -39.24 -11.03
CA GLU A 110 28.92 -40.48 -11.30
C GLU A 110 29.95 -41.61 -11.47
N VAL A 111 29.75 -42.72 -10.74
CA VAL A 111 30.62 -43.89 -10.82
C VAL A 111 29.89 -45.00 -11.56
N ARG A 112 30.42 -45.40 -12.72
CA ARG A 112 29.87 -46.53 -13.48
C ARG A 112 30.60 -47.80 -13.11
N THR A 113 29.86 -48.80 -12.61
CA THR A 113 30.42 -50.13 -12.35
C THR A 113 29.96 -51.10 -13.43
N PHE A 114 30.92 -51.66 -14.16
CA PHE A 114 30.67 -52.78 -15.07
C PHE A 114 30.59 -54.05 -14.24
N LYS A 115 29.43 -54.72 -14.22
CA LYS A 115 29.36 -56.09 -13.71
C LYS A 115 30.10 -57.00 -14.70
N ARG A 116 31.18 -57.64 -14.25
CA ARG A 116 31.74 -58.79 -14.98
C ARG A 116 30.74 -59.93 -14.82
N ALA A 117 30.09 -60.33 -15.91
CA ALA A 117 29.32 -61.57 -15.95
C ALA A 117 30.30 -62.75 -15.84
N SER A 118 30.65 -63.13 -14.60
CA SER A 118 31.22 -64.45 -14.33
C SER A 118 30.06 -65.41 -14.12
N GLY A 119 29.72 -66.16 -15.17
CA GLY A 119 28.75 -67.25 -15.14
C GLY A 119 27.60 -67.06 -16.11
N ALA A 120 27.69 -67.79 -17.24
CA ALA A 120 26.60 -68.22 -18.11
C ALA A 120 25.46 -67.22 -18.38
N ASP A 121 25.59 -66.44 -19.45
CA ASP A 121 24.43 -66.15 -20.31
C ASP A 121 24.91 -65.94 -21.75
N ILE A 122 24.89 -67.04 -22.49
CA ILE A 122 24.95 -67.04 -23.95
C ILE A 122 23.61 -66.47 -24.41
N GLY A 123 23.58 -65.22 -24.86
CA GLY A 123 22.48 -64.72 -25.70
C GLY A 123 21.82 -63.38 -25.35
N SER A 124 22.37 -62.56 -24.46
CA SER A 124 21.81 -61.22 -24.21
C SER A 124 22.85 -60.13 -24.43
N ASN A 125 22.62 -59.31 -25.46
CA ASN A 125 23.44 -58.18 -25.91
C ASN A 125 23.45 -56.98 -24.92
N ASN A 126 23.35 -57.23 -23.61
CA ASN A 126 23.17 -56.18 -22.62
C ASN A 126 24.26 -56.24 -21.55
N ASN A 127 25.39 -55.58 -21.83
CA ASN A 127 26.33 -55.13 -20.81
C ASN A 127 25.57 -54.27 -19.78
N GLN A 128 25.12 -54.85 -18.68
CA GLN A 128 24.45 -54.10 -17.61
C GLN A 128 25.47 -53.22 -16.89
N ILE A 129 25.43 -51.92 -17.21
CA ILE A 129 26.15 -50.85 -16.52
C ILE A 129 25.27 -50.41 -15.35
N MET A 130 25.70 -50.64 -14.10
CA MET A 130 25.06 -49.98 -12.96
C MET A 130 25.60 -48.55 -12.87
N GLN A 131 24.69 -47.59 -12.93
CA GLN A 131 24.95 -46.16 -12.75
C GLN A 131 24.59 -45.80 -11.30
N ASP A 132 25.60 -45.64 -10.45
CA ASP A 132 25.40 -45.10 -9.10
C ASP A 132 25.85 -43.63 -9.12
N ALA A 133 24.90 -42.71 -8.92
CA ALA A 133 25.22 -41.32 -8.62
C ALA A 133 25.95 -41.30 -7.26
N SER A 134 27.26 -41.12 -7.28
CA SER A 134 28.08 -41.20 -6.08
C SER A 134 28.21 -39.81 -5.47
N ASN A 135 27.50 -39.59 -4.38
CA ASN A 135 27.63 -38.36 -3.58
C ASN A 135 28.94 -38.31 -2.76
N ASN A 136 29.88 -39.24 -2.97
CA ASN A 136 31.13 -39.28 -2.22
C ASN A 136 32.30 -39.77 -3.08
N LEU A 137 33.00 -38.83 -3.73
CA LEU A 137 34.27 -39.07 -4.39
C LEU A 137 35.38 -39.22 -3.33
N GLY A 138 36.21 -40.25 -3.39
CA GLY A 138 37.28 -40.42 -2.39
C GLY A 138 38.29 -39.25 -2.38
N ASP A 139 38.84 -38.93 -1.20
CA ASP A 139 39.70 -37.74 -0.98
C ASP A 139 40.85 -37.59 -1.96
N LYS A 140 41.47 -38.69 -2.36
CA LYS A 140 42.58 -38.68 -3.34
C LYS A 140 42.12 -38.11 -4.69
N PHE A 141 40.91 -38.46 -5.13
CA PHE A 141 40.36 -37.97 -6.39
C PHE A 141 39.83 -36.54 -6.25
N GLN A 142 39.22 -36.22 -5.11
CA GLN A 142 38.88 -34.83 -4.79
C GLN A 142 40.14 -33.95 -4.82
N ALA A 143 41.24 -34.39 -4.23
CA ALA A 143 42.51 -33.66 -4.26
C ALA A 143 43.06 -33.49 -5.69
N VAL A 144 42.97 -34.52 -6.54
CA VAL A 144 43.40 -34.42 -7.94
C VAL A 144 42.57 -33.41 -8.74
N ILE A 145 41.27 -33.29 -8.45
CA ILE A 145 40.40 -32.32 -9.12
C ILE A 145 40.57 -30.92 -8.53
N PHE A 146 40.52 -30.78 -7.20
CA PHE A 146 40.50 -29.48 -6.53
C PHE A 146 41.88 -28.83 -6.43
N ASN A 147 42.97 -29.56 -6.21
CA ASN A 147 44.29 -28.94 -6.04
C ASN A 147 44.72 -28.06 -7.22
N PRO A 148 44.57 -28.47 -8.50
CA PRO A 148 44.89 -27.59 -9.62
C PRO A 148 43.95 -26.38 -9.70
N ILE A 149 42.66 -26.57 -9.41
CA ILE A 149 41.65 -25.50 -9.43
C ILE A 149 41.93 -24.47 -8.32
N ILE A 150 42.16 -24.93 -7.09
CA ILE A 150 42.49 -24.08 -5.93
C ILE A 150 43.71 -23.22 -6.26
N LYS A 151 44.82 -23.83 -6.71
CA LYS A 151 46.04 -23.08 -7.03
C LYS A 151 45.82 -22.01 -8.10
N ALA A 152 45.05 -22.33 -9.13
CA ALA A 152 44.79 -21.40 -10.23
C ALA A 152 43.87 -20.26 -9.80
N ILE A 153 42.88 -20.53 -8.96
CA ILE A 153 41.94 -19.53 -8.42
C ILE A 153 42.63 -18.63 -7.39
N GLU A 154 43.44 -19.20 -6.48
CA GLU A 154 44.24 -18.41 -5.53
C GLU A 154 45.24 -17.49 -6.25
N SER A 155 45.80 -17.92 -7.38
CA SER A 155 46.70 -17.07 -8.20
C SER A 155 46.01 -15.84 -8.79
N LYS A 156 44.67 -15.84 -8.85
CA LYS A 156 43.84 -14.71 -9.29
C LYS A 156 43.37 -13.81 -8.14
N GLY A 157 43.84 -14.04 -6.93
CA GLY A 157 43.56 -13.20 -5.75
C GLY A 157 42.30 -13.60 -4.98
N PHE A 158 41.73 -14.78 -5.24
CA PHE A 158 40.65 -15.35 -4.44
C PHE A 158 41.22 -15.99 -3.18
N ALA A 159 40.69 -15.65 -2.01
CA ALA A 159 41.14 -16.20 -0.74
C ALA A 159 40.32 -17.46 -0.41
N LYS A 160 40.99 -18.52 0.06
CA LYS A 160 40.28 -19.71 0.54
C LYS A 160 39.55 -19.39 1.83
N TRP A 161 38.25 -19.63 1.86
CA TRP A 161 37.44 -19.44 3.05
C TRP A 161 37.42 -20.72 3.92
N ASP A 162 37.66 -20.59 5.22
CA ASP A 162 37.52 -21.68 6.19
C ASP A 162 36.53 -21.28 7.29
N ARG A 163 35.45 -22.06 7.44
CA ARG A 163 34.30 -21.78 8.31
C ARG A 163 34.65 -21.71 9.80
N LYS A 164 35.82 -22.22 10.21
CA LYS A 164 36.19 -22.33 11.63
C LYS A 164 36.84 -21.09 12.24
N GLU A 165 37.48 -20.22 11.46
CA GLU A 165 38.28 -19.12 12.01
C GLU A 165 37.53 -17.77 12.09
N ASP A 166 36.52 -17.52 11.25
CA ASP A 166 35.88 -16.17 11.12
C ASP A 166 34.40 -16.04 11.59
N SER A 167 33.77 -17.09 12.15
CA SER A 167 32.30 -17.13 12.37
C SER A 167 31.74 -16.11 13.39
N ILE A 168 32.44 -15.80 14.48
CA ILE A 168 31.79 -15.14 15.64
C ILE A 168 31.55 -13.63 15.43
N LEU A 169 32.49 -12.93 14.79
CA LEU A 169 32.36 -11.49 14.56
C LEU A 169 31.34 -11.20 13.45
N ASP A 170 31.31 -12.02 12.40
CA ASP A 170 30.35 -11.90 11.31
C ASP A 170 28.92 -12.20 11.79
N ASP A 171 28.73 -13.22 12.63
CA ASP A 171 27.42 -13.54 13.20
C ASP A 171 26.87 -12.38 14.04
N LEU A 172 27.71 -11.72 14.85
CA LEU A 172 27.33 -10.52 15.62
C LEU A 172 26.99 -9.32 14.72
N LEU A 173 27.71 -9.16 13.60
CA LEU A 173 27.48 -8.09 12.65
C LEU A 173 26.17 -8.31 11.86
N ILE A 174 25.85 -9.56 11.54
CA ILE A 174 24.59 -9.96 10.91
C ILE A 174 23.41 -9.74 11.86
N GLU A 175 23.54 -10.14 13.14
CA GLU A 175 22.49 -9.92 14.14
C GLU A 175 22.21 -8.43 14.37
N SER A 176 23.26 -7.62 14.59
CA SER A 176 23.10 -6.17 14.76
C SER A 176 22.52 -5.48 13.52
N SER A 177 22.91 -5.92 12.31
CA SER A 177 22.32 -5.43 11.06
C SER A 177 20.83 -5.81 10.93
N ARG A 178 20.46 -7.03 11.37
CA ARG A 178 19.07 -7.49 11.37
C ARG A 178 18.21 -6.70 12.36
N GLU A 179 18.71 -6.44 13.56
CA GLU A 179 18.03 -5.60 14.55
C GLU A 179 17.85 -4.16 14.07
N ALA A 180 18.87 -3.57 13.45
CA ALA A 180 18.78 -2.25 12.85
C ALA A 180 17.73 -2.18 11.74
N ASN A 181 17.67 -3.21 10.88
CA ASN A 181 16.65 -3.31 9.83
C ASN A 181 15.24 -3.45 10.41
N LEU A 182 15.04 -4.30 11.42
CA LEU A 182 13.76 -4.43 12.11
C LEU A 182 13.33 -3.11 12.77
N TRP A 183 14.27 -2.39 13.37
CA TRP A 183 14.00 -1.07 13.96
C TRP A 183 13.56 -0.06 12.91
N LEU A 184 14.26 0.01 11.76
CA LEU A 184 13.89 0.89 10.65
C LEU A 184 12.52 0.54 10.06
N GLU A 185 12.21 -0.75 9.91
CA GLU A 185 10.89 -1.20 9.45
C GLU A 185 9.79 -0.81 10.43
N ASN A 186 10.01 -1.01 11.74
CA ASN A 186 9.07 -0.61 12.77
C ASN A 186 8.87 0.90 12.81
N GLU A 187 9.92 1.70 12.61
CA GLU A 187 9.82 3.15 12.56
C GLU A 187 9.02 3.62 11.33
N LYS A 188 9.26 3.01 10.16
CA LYS A 188 8.47 3.25 8.94
C LYS A 188 7.00 2.88 9.15
N TYR A 189 6.73 1.71 9.72
CA TYR A 189 5.37 1.25 10.03
C TYR A 189 4.67 2.21 10.98
N ASN A 190 5.33 2.65 12.05
CA ASN A 190 4.78 3.60 13.01
C ASN A 190 4.50 4.98 12.39
N LYS A 191 5.38 5.48 11.50
CA LYS A 191 5.14 6.73 10.76
C LYS A 191 3.92 6.61 9.86
N ILE A 192 3.77 5.49 9.15
CA ILE A 192 2.61 5.21 8.28
C ILE A 192 1.33 5.14 9.13
N LYS A 193 1.35 4.39 10.22
CA LYS A 193 0.21 4.26 11.15
C LYS A 193 -0.25 5.62 11.69
N LYS A 194 0.68 6.46 12.16
CA LYS A 194 0.37 7.82 12.65
C LYS A 194 -0.27 8.71 11.57
N ARG A 195 0.17 8.59 10.30
CA ARG A 195 -0.45 9.31 9.18
C ARG A 195 -1.89 8.86 8.96
N TYR A 196 -2.14 7.55 8.94
CA TYR A 196 -3.50 7.00 8.80
C TYR A 196 -4.42 7.42 9.95
N GLU A 197 -3.93 7.38 11.20
CA GLU A 197 -4.70 7.84 12.35
C GLU A 197 -5.05 9.34 12.25
N SER A 198 -4.08 10.16 11.83
CA SER A 198 -4.30 11.60 11.65
C SER A 198 -5.30 11.90 10.53
N GLN A 199 -5.23 11.17 9.41
CA GLN A 199 -6.20 11.27 8.32
C GLN A 199 -7.60 10.87 8.80
N ARG A 200 -7.72 9.72 9.47
CA ARG A 200 -9.00 9.26 10.01
C ARG A 200 -9.63 10.26 10.98
N ILE A 201 -8.84 10.89 11.85
CA ILE A 201 -9.35 11.94 12.77
C ILE A 201 -9.85 13.16 11.97
N ASN A 202 -9.12 13.58 10.94
CA ASN A 202 -9.56 14.68 10.08
C ASN A 202 -10.84 14.35 9.32
N ASP A 203 -10.97 13.13 8.81
CA ASP A 203 -12.17 12.69 8.10
C ASP A 203 -13.39 12.66 9.02
N ILE A 204 -13.23 12.18 10.26
CA ILE A 204 -14.28 12.22 11.28
C ILE A 204 -14.70 13.67 11.58
N LYS A 205 -13.75 14.58 11.76
CA LYS A 205 -14.05 16.00 11.98
C LYS A 205 -14.81 16.63 10.81
N ILE A 206 -14.44 16.30 9.58
CA ILE A 206 -15.15 16.79 8.38
C ILE A 206 -16.60 16.29 8.39
N LEU A 207 -16.81 15.00 8.68
CA LEU A 207 -18.16 14.42 8.78
C LEU A 207 -18.99 15.06 9.90
N GLU A 208 -18.41 15.30 11.06
CA GLU A 208 -19.08 16.01 12.17
C GLU A 208 -19.48 17.43 11.76
N MET A 209 -18.57 18.17 11.13
CA MET A 209 -18.86 19.52 10.61
C MET A 209 -19.97 19.52 9.55
N GLU A 210 -20.00 18.52 8.67
CA GLU A 210 -21.08 18.35 7.69
C GLU A 210 -22.43 18.06 8.35
N GLN A 211 -22.45 17.19 9.36
CA GLN A 211 -23.67 16.90 10.13
C GLN A 211 -24.19 18.15 10.85
N ASP A 212 -23.32 18.91 11.50
CA ASP A 212 -23.70 20.15 12.18
C ASP A 212 -24.21 21.21 11.19
N TYR A 213 -23.61 21.31 10.01
CA TYR A 213 -24.10 22.17 8.94
C TYR A 213 -25.52 21.77 8.49
N LEU A 214 -25.77 20.47 8.30
CA LEU A 214 -27.10 19.96 7.93
C LEU A 214 -28.14 20.22 9.03
N ARG A 215 -27.76 20.08 10.31
CA ARG A 215 -28.62 20.40 11.46
C ARG A 215 -28.99 21.88 11.47
N LEU A 216 -28.02 22.78 11.34
CA LEU A 216 -28.28 24.23 11.27
C LEU A 216 -29.17 24.60 10.10
N ARG A 217 -28.96 23.97 8.93
CA ARG A 217 -29.82 24.16 7.76
C ARG A 217 -31.26 23.72 8.05
N ALA A 218 -31.45 22.56 8.65
CA ALA A 218 -32.79 22.06 8.99
C ALA A 218 -33.52 22.97 9.99
N ILE A 219 -32.81 23.51 10.99
CA ILE A 219 -33.36 24.48 11.95
C ILE A 219 -33.84 25.74 11.22
N LEU A 220 -32.99 26.33 10.37
CA LEU A 220 -33.34 27.54 9.62
C LEU A 220 -34.51 27.31 8.64
N GLU A 221 -34.57 26.16 7.99
CA GLU A 221 -35.70 25.79 7.13
C GLU A 221 -36.98 25.60 7.96
N ALA A 222 -36.89 25.02 9.16
CA ALA A 222 -38.03 24.86 10.06
C ALA A 222 -38.55 26.19 10.61
N GLU A 223 -37.67 27.09 11.06
CA GLU A 223 -38.03 28.44 11.50
C GLU A 223 -38.76 29.20 10.40
N ASN A 224 -38.22 29.19 9.19
CA ASN A 224 -38.85 29.84 8.05
C ASN A 224 -40.21 29.19 7.68
N ASN A 225 -40.31 27.87 7.79
CA ASN A 225 -41.60 27.19 7.57
C ASN A 225 -42.66 27.61 8.62
N ILE A 226 -42.26 27.75 9.89
CA ILE A 226 -43.14 28.20 10.98
C ILE A 226 -43.58 29.65 10.77
N ASP A 227 -42.67 30.54 10.35
CA ASP A 227 -42.97 31.97 10.16
C ASP A 227 -44.12 32.21 9.18
N PHE A 228 -44.26 31.35 8.16
CA PHE A 228 -45.25 31.51 7.10
C PHE A 228 -46.46 30.60 7.23
N TRP A 229 -46.29 29.34 7.63
CA TRP A 229 -47.39 28.37 7.73
C TRP A 229 -47.84 28.08 9.16
N GLY A 230 -47.05 28.40 10.18
CA GLY A 230 -47.36 28.08 11.58
C GLY A 230 -47.68 26.59 11.75
N ASN A 231 -48.90 26.30 12.22
CA ASN A 231 -49.42 24.93 12.41
C ASN A 231 -50.37 24.47 11.29
N SER A 232 -50.48 25.22 10.18
CA SER A 232 -51.37 24.87 9.08
C SER A 232 -50.80 23.72 8.24
N ASP A 233 -51.60 22.68 8.02
CA ASP A 233 -51.22 21.52 7.22
C ASP A 233 -51.56 21.78 5.74
N THR A 234 -50.70 22.55 5.06
CA THR A 234 -50.99 23.07 3.72
C THR A 234 -50.63 22.12 2.57
N GLY A 235 -50.31 20.85 2.88
CA GLY A 235 -49.84 19.86 1.90
C GLY A 235 -48.48 20.18 1.26
N ARG A 236 -47.92 21.36 1.54
CA ARG A 236 -46.61 21.85 1.10
C ARG A 236 -45.79 22.25 2.33
N SER A 237 -44.52 21.89 2.31
CA SER A 237 -43.55 22.35 3.32
C SER A 237 -42.32 22.91 2.62
N LEU A 238 -41.65 23.88 3.24
CA LEU A 238 -40.39 24.39 2.74
C LEU A 238 -39.35 23.27 2.57
N VAL A 239 -39.37 22.29 3.48
CA VAL A 239 -38.51 21.10 3.43
C VAL A 239 -38.82 20.25 2.18
N GLY A 240 -40.10 20.05 1.85
CA GLY A 240 -40.52 19.32 0.65
C GLY A 240 -40.09 20.03 -0.64
N ILE A 241 -40.26 21.35 -0.70
CA ILE A 241 -39.82 22.18 -1.82
C ILE A 241 -38.29 22.16 -1.94
N SER A 242 -37.57 22.32 -0.83
CA SER A 242 -36.10 22.26 -0.77
C SER A 242 -35.59 20.90 -1.26
N LYS A 243 -36.24 19.79 -0.88
CA LYS A 243 -35.90 18.44 -1.39
C LYS A 243 -36.03 18.33 -2.90
N ILE A 244 -37.11 18.86 -3.47
CA ILE A 244 -37.31 18.87 -4.93
C ILE A 244 -36.23 19.71 -5.60
N ILE A 245 -35.97 20.93 -5.15
CA ILE A 245 -34.92 21.78 -5.73
C ILE A 245 -33.53 21.12 -5.60
N ASN A 246 -33.24 20.51 -4.45
CA ASN A 246 -31.98 19.79 -4.23
C ASN A 246 -31.82 18.58 -5.17
N SER A 247 -32.90 17.90 -5.60
CA SER A 247 -32.78 16.79 -6.57
C SER A 247 -32.38 17.26 -7.97
N TYR A 248 -32.58 18.55 -8.30
CA TYR A 248 -32.13 19.16 -9.56
C TYR A 248 -30.75 19.82 -9.44
N LYS A 249 -30.08 19.72 -8.28
CA LYS A 249 -28.79 20.37 -8.04
C LYS A 249 -27.70 19.91 -9.00
N ASP A 250 -27.65 18.62 -9.34
CA ASP A 250 -26.68 18.10 -10.31
C ASP A 250 -26.90 18.70 -11.70
N ASN A 251 -28.16 18.93 -12.10
CA ASN A 251 -28.47 19.60 -13.36
C ASN A 251 -28.03 21.07 -13.34
N PHE A 252 -28.21 21.77 -12.22
CA PHE A 252 -27.70 23.14 -12.06
C PHE A 252 -26.16 23.15 -12.14
N ASP A 253 -25.48 22.25 -11.45
CA ASP A 253 -24.02 22.16 -11.50
C ASP A 253 -23.51 21.87 -12.92
N GLN A 254 -24.22 21.05 -13.71
CA GLN A 254 -23.91 20.81 -15.12
C GLN A 254 -24.09 22.07 -15.98
N ILE A 255 -25.14 22.87 -15.75
CA ILE A 255 -25.32 24.15 -16.44
C ILE A 255 -24.15 25.10 -16.15
N PHE A 256 -23.76 25.22 -14.88
CA PHE A 256 -22.60 26.04 -14.50
C PHE A 256 -21.31 25.52 -15.16
N LYS A 257 -21.08 24.21 -15.20
CA LYS A 257 -19.92 23.63 -15.88
C LYS A 257 -19.94 23.93 -17.38
N ASN A 258 -21.02 23.62 -18.07
CA ASN A 258 -21.12 23.80 -19.52
C ASN A 258 -20.94 25.27 -19.93
N SER A 259 -21.48 26.20 -19.13
CA SER A 259 -21.40 27.63 -19.43
C SER A 259 -20.05 28.26 -19.05
N LEU A 260 -19.31 27.68 -18.08
CA LEU A 260 -18.13 28.33 -17.48
C LEU A 260 -16.80 27.59 -17.71
N ASN A 261 -16.80 26.33 -18.17
CA ASN A 261 -15.59 25.52 -18.34
C ASN A 261 -14.55 26.14 -19.30
N SER A 262 -15.00 26.94 -20.27
CA SER A 262 -14.12 27.61 -21.25
C SER A 262 -13.44 28.87 -20.71
N ILE A 263 -13.78 29.32 -19.50
CA ILE A 263 -13.42 30.64 -18.99
C ILE A 263 -12.26 30.55 -17.99
N ARG A 264 -11.21 31.34 -18.25
CA ARG A 264 -9.96 31.32 -17.49
C ARG A 264 -10.13 31.73 -16.02
N HIS A 265 -11.07 32.60 -15.68
CA HIS A 265 -11.45 32.94 -14.30
C HIS A 265 -12.86 33.50 -14.28
N TYR A 266 -13.68 33.04 -13.33
CA TYR A 266 -15.03 33.54 -13.15
C TYR A 266 -15.39 33.56 -11.66
N TYR A 267 -16.18 34.55 -11.28
CA TYR A 267 -16.82 34.64 -9.98
C TYR A 267 -18.11 35.43 -10.14
N GLY A 268 -19.10 35.13 -9.32
CA GLY A 268 -20.34 35.87 -9.30
C GLY A 268 -21.33 35.31 -8.31
N ASN A 269 -22.37 36.11 -8.08
CA ASN A 269 -23.50 35.76 -7.25
C ASN A 269 -24.74 35.80 -8.12
N CYS A 270 -25.51 34.72 -8.07
CA CYS A 270 -26.79 34.57 -8.75
C CYS A 270 -27.90 34.60 -7.69
N HIS A 271 -28.85 35.50 -7.87
CA HIS A 271 -30.02 35.64 -7.02
C HIS A 271 -31.23 35.20 -7.82
N ILE A 272 -31.92 34.17 -7.32
CA ILE A 272 -33.07 33.55 -7.98
C ILE A 272 -34.29 33.85 -7.12
N GLN A 273 -35.29 34.46 -7.74
CA GLN A 273 -36.63 34.61 -7.18
C GLN A 273 -37.61 33.84 -8.05
N LEU A 274 -38.47 33.05 -7.42
CA LEU A 274 -39.44 32.23 -8.14
C LEU A 274 -40.80 32.24 -7.45
N ILE A 275 -41.86 32.20 -8.26
CA ILE A 275 -43.25 32.13 -7.80
C ILE A 275 -43.85 30.80 -8.23
N ILE A 276 -44.26 29.98 -7.27
CA ILE A 276 -44.92 28.69 -7.51
C ILE A 276 -46.43 28.89 -7.37
N ARG A 277 -47.18 28.40 -8.35
CA ARG A 277 -48.64 28.40 -8.36
C ARG A 277 -49.25 27.34 -7.43
N PRO A 278 -50.55 27.46 -7.07
CA PRO A 278 -51.30 26.40 -6.38
C PRO A 278 -51.26 25.04 -7.10
N ASP A 279 -51.18 25.02 -8.43
CA ASP A 279 -51.15 23.77 -9.23
C ASP A 279 -49.79 23.03 -9.20
N GLY A 280 -48.75 23.66 -8.67
CA GLY A 280 -47.39 23.10 -8.58
C GLY A 280 -46.43 23.60 -9.65
N THR A 281 -46.93 24.32 -10.66
CA THR A 281 -46.11 24.89 -11.73
C THR A 281 -45.48 26.21 -11.31
N ILE A 282 -44.38 26.59 -11.95
CA ILE A 282 -43.73 27.89 -11.73
C ILE A 282 -44.38 28.92 -12.65
N GLU A 283 -44.84 30.01 -12.07
CA GLU A 283 -45.44 31.13 -12.79
C GLU A 283 -44.39 32.10 -13.31
N ASP A 284 -43.51 32.54 -12.41
CA ASP A 284 -42.53 33.56 -12.71
C ASP A 284 -41.17 33.22 -12.10
N ILE A 285 -40.12 33.61 -12.81
CA ILE A 285 -38.73 33.38 -12.46
C ILE A 285 -37.94 34.64 -12.83
N ASP A 286 -37.42 35.29 -11.80
CA ASP A 286 -36.44 36.36 -11.93
C ASP A 286 -35.06 35.86 -11.48
N ILE A 287 -34.05 36.14 -12.30
CA ILE A 287 -32.67 35.70 -12.06
C ILE A 287 -31.75 36.89 -12.30
N LEU A 288 -31.15 37.37 -11.22
CA LEU A 288 -30.18 38.45 -11.22
C LEU A 288 -28.79 37.87 -11.03
N ILE A 289 -27.93 38.00 -12.04
CA ILE A 289 -26.54 37.53 -12.00
C ILE A 289 -25.63 38.74 -11.95
N ASN A 290 -24.84 38.82 -10.87
CA ASN A 290 -23.78 39.81 -10.70
C ASN A 290 -22.44 39.08 -10.73
N SER A 291 -21.75 39.11 -11.87
CA SER A 291 -20.53 38.34 -12.07
C SER A 291 -19.39 39.16 -12.69
N SER A 292 -18.25 38.50 -12.88
CA SER A 292 -17.12 39.05 -13.62
C SER A 292 -17.45 39.31 -15.10
N SER A 293 -16.78 40.28 -15.72
CA SER A 293 -17.04 40.71 -17.11
C SER A 293 -16.90 39.63 -18.19
N ARG A 294 -16.28 38.49 -17.87
CA ARG A 294 -16.05 37.37 -18.79
C ARG A 294 -17.08 36.26 -18.67
N THR A 295 -18.00 36.35 -17.71
CA THR A 295 -19.03 35.33 -17.50
C THR A 295 -20.18 35.54 -18.51
N PRO A 296 -20.65 34.49 -19.21
CA PRO A 296 -21.80 34.57 -20.10
C PRO A 296 -23.10 34.60 -19.29
N ASP A 297 -23.38 35.74 -18.65
CA ASP A 297 -24.53 35.90 -17.74
C ASP A 297 -25.88 35.69 -18.42
N ILE A 298 -26.00 35.96 -19.72
CA ILE A 298 -27.25 35.77 -20.46
C ILE A 298 -27.50 34.28 -20.68
N GLU A 299 -26.53 33.56 -21.24
CA GLU A 299 -26.64 32.11 -21.51
C GLU A 299 -26.86 31.32 -20.21
N LEU A 300 -26.11 31.65 -19.16
CA LEU A 300 -26.25 31.02 -17.85
C LEU A 300 -27.65 31.24 -17.27
N ARG A 301 -28.18 32.47 -17.36
CA ARG A 301 -29.52 32.82 -16.89
C ARG A 301 -30.61 32.09 -17.65
N ASP A 302 -30.50 32.03 -18.98
CA ASP A 302 -31.49 31.38 -19.83
C ASP A 302 -31.51 29.87 -19.60
N ALA A 303 -30.34 29.25 -19.45
CA ALA A 303 -30.22 27.82 -19.13
C ALA A 303 -30.79 27.50 -17.73
N LEU A 304 -30.50 28.33 -16.72
CA LEU A 304 -31.09 28.20 -15.38
C LEU A 304 -32.61 28.39 -15.41
N LYS A 305 -33.10 29.40 -16.12
CA LYS A 305 -34.55 29.67 -16.25
C LYS A 305 -35.26 28.51 -16.95
N SER A 306 -34.67 27.93 -17.99
CA SER A 306 -35.22 26.77 -18.69
C SER A 306 -35.32 25.54 -17.80
N THR A 307 -34.29 25.25 -17.00
CA THR A 307 -34.30 24.08 -16.12
C THR A 307 -35.23 24.26 -14.93
N LEU A 308 -35.30 25.47 -14.36
CA LEU A 308 -36.26 25.79 -13.30
C LEU A 308 -37.69 25.61 -13.81
N LYS A 309 -38.07 26.14 -14.99
CA LYS A 309 -39.42 25.98 -15.55
C LYS A 309 -39.88 24.53 -15.72
N ALA A 310 -38.96 23.58 -15.85
CA ALA A 310 -39.28 22.17 -15.98
C ALA A 310 -39.64 21.50 -14.64
N ILE A 311 -39.36 22.15 -13.51
CA ILE A 311 -39.64 21.61 -12.17
C ILE A 311 -41.12 21.75 -11.86
N ASN A 312 -41.73 20.65 -11.42
CA ASN A 312 -43.09 20.62 -10.92
C ASN A 312 -43.09 20.30 -9.43
N PHE A 313 -43.84 21.08 -8.65
CA PHE A 313 -43.98 20.93 -7.21
C PHE A 313 -45.31 20.24 -6.85
N MET A 314 -45.44 19.80 -5.61
CA MET A 314 -46.72 19.28 -5.10
C MET A 314 -47.80 20.36 -5.20
N LYS A 315 -49.07 19.99 -5.38
CA LYS A 315 -50.20 20.95 -5.37
C LYS A 315 -50.39 21.55 -3.98
N GLY A 316 -50.95 22.74 -3.90
CA GLY A 316 -51.25 23.46 -2.67
C GLY A 316 -52.29 24.55 -2.89
N GLU A 317 -52.56 25.34 -1.86
CA GLU A 317 -53.67 26.31 -1.89
C GLU A 317 -53.21 27.72 -2.30
N ASN A 318 -51.98 28.08 -1.97
CA ASN A 318 -51.43 29.44 -2.15
C ASN A 318 -50.31 29.49 -3.18
N TYR A 319 -50.13 30.68 -3.74
CA TYR A 319 -48.91 31.08 -4.44
C TYR A 319 -47.78 31.25 -3.43
N ILE A 320 -46.58 30.77 -3.79
CA ILE A 320 -45.41 30.73 -2.92
C ILE A 320 -44.29 31.49 -3.60
N ARG A 321 -43.75 32.54 -2.96
CA ARG A 321 -42.56 33.25 -3.44
C ARG A 321 -41.31 32.82 -2.69
N LEU A 322 -40.35 32.30 -3.43
CA LEU A 322 -39.12 31.75 -2.89
C LEU A 322 -37.91 32.51 -3.42
N GLU A 323 -36.87 32.53 -2.60
CA GLU A 323 -35.60 33.16 -2.91
C GLU A 323 -34.44 32.20 -2.62
N GLN A 324 -33.47 32.15 -3.53
CA GLN A 324 -32.22 31.42 -3.35
C GLN A 324 -31.04 32.21 -3.90
N LEU A 325 -29.95 32.25 -3.13
CA LEU A 325 -28.66 32.79 -3.53
C LEU A 325 -27.73 31.65 -3.93
N ILE A 326 -26.99 31.84 -5.02
CA ILE A 326 -25.99 30.90 -5.51
C ILE A 326 -24.70 31.68 -5.75
N ASP A 327 -23.67 31.35 -4.98
CA ASP A 327 -22.33 31.90 -5.18
C ASP A 327 -21.52 30.92 -6.01
N PHE A 328 -20.88 31.40 -7.08
CA PHE A 328 -20.01 30.57 -7.89
C PHE A 328 -18.65 31.25 -8.08
N ARG A 329 -17.59 30.44 -8.03
CA ARG A 329 -16.22 30.89 -8.30
C ARG A 329 -15.39 29.76 -8.86
N GLY A 330 -14.45 30.09 -9.73
CA GLY A 330 -13.60 29.09 -10.32
C GLY A 330 -12.68 29.60 -11.42
N SER A 331 -12.00 28.64 -12.02
CA SER A 331 -11.09 28.83 -13.14
C SER A 331 -11.07 27.54 -13.94
N TYR A 332 -11.39 27.62 -15.24
CA TYR A 332 -11.53 26.46 -16.11
C TYR A 332 -12.41 25.36 -15.46
N ASN A 333 -11.87 24.16 -15.30
CA ASN A 333 -12.60 23.00 -14.76
C ASN A 333 -12.73 23.00 -13.24
N ASN A 334 -12.15 23.97 -12.52
CA ASN A 334 -12.22 24.05 -11.06
C ASN A 334 -13.40 24.93 -10.62
N LEU A 335 -14.61 24.44 -10.89
CA LEU A 335 -15.86 25.08 -10.49
C LEU A 335 -16.18 24.79 -9.02
N LYS A 336 -16.45 25.84 -8.25
CA LYS A 336 -17.05 25.76 -6.92
C LYS A 336 -18.35 26.54 -6.91
N VAL A 337 -19.47 25.85 -6.73
CA VAL A 337 -20.81 26.45 -6.56
C VAL A 337 -21.27 26.22 -5.12
N LYS A 338 -21.75 27.27 -4.47
CA LYS A 338 -22.33 27.25 -3.14
C LYS A 338 -23.76 27.76 -3.20
N TYR A 339 -24.69 26.91 -2.77
CA TYR A 339 -26.11 27.22 -2.74
C TYR A 339 -26.49 27.66 -1.33
N SER A 340 -27.18 28.79 -1.21
CA SER A 340 -27.81 29.19 0.05
C SER A 340 -29.04 28.32 0.33
N ASN A 341 -29.49 28.38 1.58
CA ASN A 341 -30.79 27.84 1.94
C ASN A 341 -31.88 28.58 1.16
N LEU A 342 -32.89 27.81 0.76
CA LEU A 342 -34.10 28.36 0.14
C LEU A 342 -34.87 29.14 1.19
N LYS A 343 -35.31 30.35 0.85
CA LYS A 343 -36.10 31.19 1.75
C LYS A 343 -37.47 31.43 1.19
N LEU A 344 -38.49 31.16 1.99
CA LEU A 344 -39.83 31.67 1.74
C LEU A 344 -39.84 33.17 2.04
N THR A 345 -40.39 33.95 1.11
CA THR A 345 -40.47 35.42 1.22
C THR A 345 -41.90 35.93 1.16
N GLY A 346 -42.85 35.11 0.69
CA GLY A 346 -44.26 35.47 0.64
C GLY A 346 -45.17 34.29 0.34
N LEU A 347 -46.38 34.36 0.89
CA LEU A 347 -47.52 33.50 0.59
C LEU A 347 -48.68 34.39 0.14
N PHE A 348 -49.28 34.07 -0.99
CA PHE A 348 -50.36 34.88 -1.59
C PHE A 348 -51.50 34.00 -2.08
N THR A 349 -52.73 34.49 -2.02
CA THR A 349 -53.90 33.78 -2.57
C THR A 349 -54.09 34.05 -4.06
N GLU A 350 -53.60 35.19 -4.56
CA GLU A 350 -53.71 35.63 -5.96
C GLU A 350 -52.39 36.29 -6.43
N ASN A 351 -52.09 36.20 -7.72
CA ASN A 351 -50.92 36.82 -8.36
C ASN A 351 -51.31 37.39 -9.75
N PRO A 352 -50.93 38.63 -10.13
CA PRO A 352 -50.18 39.62 -9.37
C PRO A 352 -50.94 40.13 -8.13
N ILE A 353 -50.21 40.44 -7.06
CA ILE A 353 -50.76 41.02 -5.83
C ILE A 353 -51.44 42.34 -6.22
N SER A 354 -52.72 42.53 -5.87
CA SER A 354 -53.40 43.79 -6.15
C SER A 354 -52.63 44.95 -5.50
N ASP A 355 -52.48 46.07 -6.20
CA ASP A 355 -51.66 47.22 -5.77
C ASP A 355 -52.00 47.76 -4.37
N LYS A 356 -53.15 47.39 -3.79
CA LYS A 356 -53.54 47.74 -2.42
C LYS A 356 -52.68 47.09 -1.33
N ASP A 357 -52.10 45.92 -1.57
CA ASP A 357 -51.32 45.18 -0.54
C ASP A 357 -49.80 45.44 -0.62
N VAL A 358 -49.29 45.86 -1.78
CA VAL A 358 -47.86 46.18 -1.99
C VAL A 358 -47.40 47.35 -1.10
N PHE A 359 -48.30 48.28 -0.76
CA PHE A 359 -48.01 49.43 0.10
C PHE A 359 -48.16 49.16 1.60
N ALA A 360 -48.84 48.08 2.01
CA ALA A 360 -48.99 47.77 3.43
C ALA A 360 -47.62 47.40 4.04
N ASP A 361 -46.86 46.50 3.40
CA ASP A 361 -45.58 46.03 3.93
C ASP A 361 -44.42 47.04 3.85
N THR A 362 -44.49 47.98 2.90
CA THR A 362 -43.49 49.06 2.80
C THR A 362 -43.72 50.16 3.84
N LEU A 363 -44.96 50.45 4.22
CA LEU A 363 -45.29 51.45 5.25
C LEU A 363 -45.03 50.93 6.68
N PHE A 364 -45.21 49.63 6.96
CA PHE A 364 -45.02 49.08 8.31
C PHE A 364 -43.57 48.68 8.66
N LYS A 365 -42.67 48.49 7.69
CA LYS A 365 -41.23 48.31 7.97
C LYS A 365 -40.57 49.56 8.56
N ILE A 366 -41.03 50.76 8.20
CA ILE A 366 -40.46 52.03 8.69
C ILE A 366 -40.75 52.23 10.20
N LYS A 367 -41.87 51.70 10.72
CA LYS A 367 -42.19 51.81 12.17
C LYS A 367 -41.33 50.91 13.06
N LYS A 368 -40.82 49.78 12.56
CA LYS A 368 -40.06 48.82 13.39
C LYS A 368 -38.62 49.29 13.64
N TYR A 369 -38.00 50.00 12.68
CA TYR A 369 -36.67 50.61 12.86
C TYR A 369 -36.68 51.79 13.85
N ASN A 370 -37.74 52.61 13.87
CA ASN A 370 -37.81 53.77 14.77
C ASN A 370 -38.07 53.42 16.24
N LYS A 371 -38.48 52.17 16.56
CA LYS A 371 -38.70 51.75 17.95
C LYS A 371 -37.42 51.23 18.64
N GLN A 372 -36.41 50.81 17.88
CA GLN A 372 -35.13 50.34 18.43
C GLN A 372 -34.12 51.47 18.68
N VAL A 373 -34.30 52.65 18.08
CA VAL A 373 -33.37 53.79 18.26
C VAL A 373 -33.68 54.64 19.51
N ILE A 374 -34.83 54.46 20.17
CA ILE A 374 -35.25 55.28 21.32
C ILE A 374 -34.93 54.63 22.70
N GLN A 375 -34.46 53.37 22.76
CA GLN A 375 -34.16 52.70 24.04
C GLN A 375 -32.66 52.58 24.41
N LEU A 376 -31.79 53.42 23.84
CA LEU A 376 -30.36 53.50 24.24
C LEU A 376 -29.92 54.91 24.68
N LYS A 377 -30.83 55.68 25.26
CA LYS A 377 -30.48 56.85 26.08
C LYS A 377 -31.38 56.89 27.32
N ASN A 378 -30.90 56.25 28.38
CA ASN A 378 -31.00 56.71 29.78
C ASN A 378 -30.01 55.89 30.61
#